data_AF-T1AMV2-F1
#
_entry.id   AF-T1AMV2-F1
#
_cell.length_a   1.000
_cell.length_b   1.000
_cell.length_c   1.000
_cell.angle_alpha   90.00
_cell.angle_beta   90.00
_cell.angle_gamma   90.00
#
_symmetry.space_group_name_H-M   'P 1'
#
loop_
_entity.id
_entity.type
_entity.pdbx_description
1 polymer ?
#
loop_
_entity_poly.entity_id
_entity_poly.type
_entity_poly.pdbx_seq_one_letter_code
_entity_poly.pdbx_strand_id
1 'polypeptide(L)'
;MILPALLATGLLETAACVYGVRRRAFYGLRSLVLSIVFCCVLGEPRAEGLTRTDPVDLGRLLGLDRAPEVRTLRRRTEELAATGKSAQLIDALARHHLVAHDEAAGVLYVDGHVRAYHGGRELPKAHVARIRLA
;
A
#
# COMPACT_ATOMS: atom_id res chain seq x y z
N MET A 1 5.49 17.58 1.23
CA MET A 1 5.44 16.60 2.34
C MET A 1 4.34 15.59 2.04
N ILE A 2 4.63 14.28 2.01
CA ILE A 2 3.66 13.25 1.58
C ILE A 2 2.68 12.82 2.68
N LEU A 3 3.02 13.04 3.96
CA LEU A 3 2.21 12.58 5.08
C LEU A 3 0.76 13.15 5.09
N PRO A 4 0.51 14.44 4.85
CA PRO A 4 -0.87 14.95 4.76
C PRO A 4 -1.67 14.30 3.62
N ALA A 5 -1.05 14.11 2.45
CA ALA A 5 -1.68 13.42 1.33
C ALA A 5 -1.99 11.96 1.66
N LEU A 6 -1.09 11.27 2.38
CA LEU A 6 -1.32 9.91 2.85
C LEU A 6 -2.47 9.84 3.86
N LEU A 7 -2.55 10.78 4.80
CA LEU A 7 -3.66 10.85 5.77
C LEU A 7 -4.99 11.08 5.05
N ALA A 8 -5.01 11.91 4.01
CA ALA A 8 -6.20 12.15 3.20
C ALA A 8 -6.71 10.90 2.46
N THR A 9 -5.87 9.86 2.29
CA THR A 9 -6.31 8.58 1.70
C THR A 9 -7.15 7.72 2.65
N GLY A 10 -7.14 8.00 3.96
CA GLY A 10 -7.79 7.17 4.96
C GLY A 10 -7.13 5.81 5.20
N LEU A 11 -5.93 5.57 4.66
CA LEU A 11 -5.22 4.30 4.78
C LEU A 11 -4.98 3.89 6.23
N LEU A 12 -4.53 4.81 7.08
CA LEU A 12 -4.16 4.50 8.46
C LEU A 12 -5.39 4.19 9.32
N GLU A 13 -6.45 4.97 9.13
CA GLU A 13 -7.73 4.85 9.81
C GLU A 13 -8.41 3.54 9.43
N THR A 14 -8.44 3.23 8.13
CA THR A 14 -9.04 2.01 7.60
C THR A 14 -8.26 0.77 8.05
N ALA A 15 -6.93 0.81 8.00
CA ALA A 15 -6.09 -0.27 8.50
C ALA A 15 -6.31 -0.50 10.00
N ALA A 16 -6.40 0.57 10.80
CA ALA A 16 -6.69 0.48 12.22
C ALA A 16 -8.05 -0.15 12.51
N CYS A 17 -9.09 0.19 11.74
CA CYS A 17 -10.41 -0.41 11.85
C CYS A 17 -10.41 -1.91 11.54
N VAL A 18 -9.73 -2.32 10.46
CA VAL A 18 -9.75 -3.71 9.97
C VAL A 18 -8.88 -4.64 10.83
N TYR A 19 -7.65 -4.24 11.12
CA TYR A 19 -6.71 -5.08 11.87
C TYR A 19 -6.82 -4.91 13.39
N GLY A 20 -7.49 -3.84 13.84
CA GLY A 20 -7.60 -3.48 15.25
C GLY A 20 -6.27 -3.00 15.85
N VAL A 21 -6.32 -2.58 17.11
CA VAL A 21 -5.12 -2.25 17.87
C VAL A 21 -4.50 -3.56 18.37
N ARG A 22 -3.56 -4.13 17.59
CA ARG A 22 -2.71 -5.24 18.08
C ARG A 22 -1.98 -4.80 19.36
N ARG A 23 -1.75 -5.76 20.28
CA ARG A 23 -1.03 -5.59 21.58
C ARG A 23 0.17 -4.63 21.47
N ARG A 24 0.42 -3.86 22.54
CA ARG A 24 1.58 -2.94 22.72
C ARG A 24 2.84 -3.55 22.10
N ALA A 25 3.17 -3.09 20.90
CA ALA A 25 4.39 -3.42 20.19
C ALA A 25 5.10 -2.11 19.93
N PHE A 26 6.43 -2.12 20.01
CA PHE A 26 7.24 -0.94 19.73
C PHE A 26 6.91 -0.34 18.36
N TYR A 27 6.86 -1.20 17.33
CA TYR A 27 6.31 -0.88 16.02
C TYR A 27 4.83 -1.28 15.97
N GLY A 28 3.98 -0.32 16.33
CA GLY A 28 2.53 -0.41 16.18
C GLY A 28 2.09 -0.48 14.71
N LEU A 29 0.80 -0.72 14.48
CA LEU A 29 0.23 -0.83 13.13
C LEU A 29 0.50 0.43 12.29
N ARG A 30 0.30 1.62 12.88
CA ARG A 30 0.54 2.90 12.22
C ARG A 30 1.98 3.04 11.73
N SER A 31 2.97 2.83 12.61
CA SER A 31 4.38 2.92 12.23
C SER A 31 4.77 1.84 11.21
N LEU A 32 4.17 0.66 11.28
CA LEU A 32 4.42 -0.41 10.32
C LEU A 32 3.93 -0.04 8.91
N VAL A 33 2.69 0.42 8.79
CA VAL A 33 2.10 0.87 7.51
C VAL A 33 2.89 2.04 6.95
N LEU A 34 3.22 3.04 7.78
CA LEU A 34 4.03 4.18 7.36
C LEU A 34 5.44 3.75 6.89
N SER A 35 6.07 2.78 7.56
CA SER A 35 7.38 2.25 7.12
C SER A 35 7.29 1.68 5.71
N ILE A 36 6.25 0.89 5.42
CA ILE A 36 6.03 0.30 4.09
C ILE A 36 5.78 1.40 3.05
N VAL A 37 4.89 2.35 3.34
CA VAL A 37 4.55 3.43 2.41
C VAL A 37 5.76 4.29 2.11
N PHE A 38 6.56 4.67 3.12
CA PHE A 38 7.76 5.46 2.89
C PHE A 38 8.81 4.70 2.07
N CYS A 39 9.01 3.41 2.33
CA CYS A 39 9.85 2.57 1.46
C CYS A 39 9.35 2.57 0.01
N CYS A 40 8.04 2.44 -0.23
CA CYS A 40 7.47 2.52 -1.58
C CYS A 40 7.70 3.90 -2.23
N VAL A 41 7.50 4.99 -1.48
CA VAL A 41 7.72 6.37 -1.97
C VAL A 41 9.18 6.61 -2.32
N LEU A 42 10.12 6.00 -1.58
CA LEU A 42 11.55 6.08 -1.83
C LEU A 42 12.02 5.17 -2.99
N GLY A 43 11.11 4.44 -3.65
CA GLY A 43 11.44 3.56 -4.77
C GLY A 43 11.93 2.17 -4.33
N GLU A 44 11.76 1.81 -3.07
CA GLU A 44 12.29 0.59 -2.45
C GLU A 44 11.15 -0.24 -1.81
N PRO A 45 10.16 -0.75 -2.59
CA PRO A 45 8.90 -1.31 -2.08
C PRO A 45 9.01 -2.67 -1.39
N ARG A 46 10.23 -3.18 -1.18
CA ARG A 46 10.50 -4.45 -0.52
C ARG A 46 10.98 -4.21 0.90
N ALA A 47 10.85 -5.20 1.78
CA ALA A 47 11.32 -5.06 3.15
C ALA A 47 12.84 -4.78 3.22
N GLU A 48 13.60 -5.35 2.30
CA GLU A 48 15.03 -5.13 2.07
C GLU A 48 15.36 -3.68 1.72
N GLY A 49 14.38 -2.92 1.21
CA GLY A 49 14.51 -1.50 0.95
C GLY A 49 14.91 -0.68 2.18
N LEU A 50 14.54 -1.16 3.38
CA LEU A 50 14.94 -0.54 4.64
C LEU A 50 16.45 -0.54 4.85
N THR A 51 17.22 -1.46 4.26
CA THR A 51 18.69 -1.46 4.40
C THR A 51 19.36 -0.36 3.58
N ARG A 52 18.61 0.30 2.68
CA ARG A 52 19.09 1.37 1.80
C ARG A 52 18.75 2.76 2.33
N THR A 53 18.06 2.83 3.46
CA THR A 53 17.64 4.08 4.11
C THR A 53 18.32 4.19 5.46
N ASP A 54 18.74 5.40 5.86
CA ASP A 54 19.23 5.61 7.21
C ASP A 54 18.09 5.32 8.22
N PRO A 55 18.32 4.41 9.19
CA PRO A 55 17.26 3.98 10.08
C PRO A 55 16.87 5.05 11.11
N VAL A 56 17.75 6.00 11.43
CA VAL A 56 17.44 7.13 12.33
C VAL A 56 16.59 8.15 11.60
N ASP A 57 16.92 8.49 10.36
CA ASP A 57 16.15 9.45 9.56
C ASP A 57 14.75 8.93 9.27
N LEU A 58 14.61 7.65 8.90
CA LEU A 58 13.29 7.04 8.76
C LEU A 58 12.57 6.93 10.11
N GLY A 59 13.27 6.67 11.21
CA GLY A 59 12.72 6.74 12.56
C GLY A 59 12.09 8.10 12.86
N ARG A 60 12.81 9.20 12.60
CA ARG A 60 12.32 10.58 12.78
C ARG A 60 11.06 10.85 11.97
N LEU A 61 10.97 10.37 10.73
CA LEU A 61 9.76 10.48 9.90
C LEU A 61 8.56 9.71 10.49
N LEU A 62 8.83 8.61 11.20
CA LEU A 62 7.81 7.80 11.86
C LEU A 62 7.42 8.33 13.25
N GLY A 63 8.13 9.33 13.78
CA GLY A 63 8.01 9.78 15.17
C GLY A 63 8.59 8.78 16.18
N LEU A 64 9.59 8.01 15.76
CA LEU A 64 10.32 7.01 16.55
C LEU A 64 11.82 7.37 16.61
N ASP A 65 12.55 6.72 17.50
CA ASP A 65 14.01 6.76 17.54
C ASP A 65 14.65 6.13 16.30
N ARG A 66 14.03 5.06 15.77
CA ARG A 66 14.55 4.28 14.64
C ARG A 66 13.44 3.62 13.83
N ALA A 67 13.74 3.34 12.57
CA ALA A 67 12.94 2.48 11.70
C ALA A 67 13.03 1.00 12.10
N PRO A 68 12.01 0.18 11.76
CA PRO A 68 12.07 -1.26 12.01
C PRO A 68 13.19 -1.93 11.20
N GLU A 69 13.81 -2.94 11.80
CA GLU A 69 14.68 -3.86 11.07
C GLU A 69 13.90 -4.66 10.03
N VAL A 70 14.54 -5.09 8.93
CA VAL A 70 13.94 -5.91 7.86
C VAL A 70 13.21 -7.14 8.42
N ARG A 71 13.86 -7.83 9.37
CA ARG A 71 13.29 -8.99 10.07
C ARG A 71 12.00 -8.64 10.81
N THR A 72 11.96 -7.48 11.45
CA THR A 72 10.79 -6.99 12.16
C THR A 72 9.66 -6.66 11.19
N LEU A 73 9.96 -5.95 10.10
CA LEU A 73 8.97 -5.62 9.08
C LEU A 73 8.36 -6.90 8.49
N ARG A 74 9.17 -7.87 8.06
CA ARG A 74 8.70 -9.15 7.50
C ARG A 74 7.79 -9.91 8.47
N ARG A 75 8.28 -10.15 9.70
CA ARG A 75 7.51 -10.88 10.73
C ARG A 75 6.16 -10.21 10.98
N ARG A 76 6.13 -8.88 11.08
CA ARG A 76 4.90 -8.14 11.37
C ARG A 76 3.94 -8.12 10.20
N THR A 77 4.44 -8.05 8.96
CA THR A 77 3.60 -8.19 7.77
C THR A 77 3.03 -9.60 7.65
N GLU A 78 3.80 -10.64 7.98
CA GLU A 78 3.32 -12.03 8.06
C GLU A 78 2.23 -12.19 9.13
N GLU A 79 2.40 -11.60 10.31
CA GLU A 79 1.38 -11.60 11.37
C GLU A 79 0.07 -10.94 10.93
N LEU A 80 0.13 -9.89 10.10
CA LEU A 80 -1.05 -9.26 9.50
C LEU A 80 -1.65 -10.14 8.40
N ALA A 81 -0.82 -10.71 7.53
CA ALA A 81 -1.26 -11.60 6.46
C ALA A 81 -1.99 -12.83 7.00
N ALA A 82 -1.50 -13.42 8.10
CA ALA A 82 -2.10 -14.57 8.77
C ALA A 82 -3.53 -14.30 9.30
N THR A 83 -3.95 -13.04 9.41
CA THR A 83 -5.34 -12.71 9.78
C THR A 83 -6.34 -12.88 8.64
N GLY A 84 -5.89 -13.00 7.39
CA GLY A 84 -6.76 -13.15 6.22
C GLY A 84 -7.63 -11.93 5.90
N LYS A 85 -7.33 -10.75 6.46
CA LYS A 85 -8.18 -9.55 6.34
C LYS A 85 -7.83 -8.62 5.16
N SER A 86 -6.99 -9.04 4.22
CA SER A 86 -6.57 -8.20 3.08
C SER A 86 -7.76 -7.75 2.22
N ALA A 87 -8.69 -8.65 1.92
CA ALA A 87 -9.89 -8.31 1.16
C ALA A 87 -10.78 -7.29 1.90
N GLN A 88 -10.89 -7.41 3.23
CA GLN A 88 -11.63 -6.46 4.06
C GLN A 88 -10.96 -5.09 4.08
N LEU A 89 -9.63 -5.03 4.09
CA LEU A 89 -8.88 -3.79 3.98
C LEU A 89 -9.16 -3.08 2.65
N ILE A 90 -9.10 -3.82 1.55
CA ILE A 90 -9.34 -3.28 0.20
C ILE A 90 -10.78 -2.76 0.08
N ASP A 91 -11.77 -3.54 0.52
CA ASP A 91 -13.18 -3.12 0.51
C ASP A 91 -13.42 -1.86 1.35
N ALA A 92 -12.86 -1.83 2.57
CA ALA A 92 -13.02 -0.67 3.45
C ALA A 92 -12.34 0.59 2.89
N LEU A 93 -11.18 0.46 2.23
CA LEU A 93 -10.51 1.57 1.55
C LEU A 93 -11.33 2.06 0.36
N ALA A 94 -11.84 1.15 -0.46
CA ALA A 94 -12.68 1.50 -1.59
C ALA A 94 -13.94 2.27 -1.14
N ARG A 95 -14.60 1.82 -0.07
CA ARG A 95 -15.74 2.52 0.52
C ARG A 95 -15.36 3.90 1.06
N HIS A 96 -14.23 4.02 1.75
CA HIS A 96 -13.74 5.31 2.23
C HIS A 96 -13.53 6.29 1.07
N HIS A 97 -12.88 5.84 0.00
CA HIS A 97 -12.66 6.67 -1.19
C HIS A 97 -13.96 7.05 -1.90
N LEU A 98 -14.92 6.12 -2.04
CA LEU A 98 -16.21 6.42 -2.66
C LEU A 98 -17.00 7.47 -1.85
N VAL A 99 -17.01 7.36 -0.53
CA VAL A 99 -17.68 8.34 0.35
C VAL A 99 -16.99 9.71 0.29
N ALA A 100 -15.66 9.74 0.23
CA ALA A 100 -14.91 10.98 0.13
C ALA A 100 -15.01 11.65 -1.26
N HIS A 101 -15.39 10.90 -2.29
CA HIS A 101 -15.46 11.32 -3.68
C HIS A 101 -16.75 10.83 -4.35
N ASP A 102 -17.90 11.28 -3.86
CA ASP A 102 -19.22 10.85 -4.36
C ASP A 102 -19.36 11.08 -5.89
N GLU A 103 -18.79 12.17 -6.41
CA GLU A 103 -18.77 12.47 -7.85
C GLU A 103 -17.98 11.45 -8.69
N ALA A 104 -17.04 10.71 -8.09
CA ALA A 104 -16.28 9.66 -8.75
C ALA A 104 -16.98 8.29 -8.68
N ALA A 105 -18.07 8.17 -7.91
CA ALA A 105 -18.86 6.95 -7.84
C ALA A 105 -19.49 6.67 -9.21
N GLY A 106 -19.22 5.48 -9.76
CA GLY A 106 -19.69 5.05 -11.07
C GLY A 106 -18.74 5.32 -12.24
N VAL A 107 -17.56 5.91 -12.00
CA VAL A 107 -16.51 5.99 -13.03
C VAL A 107 -15.79 4.63 -13.15
N LEU A 108 -16.12 3.86 -14.19
CA LEU A 108 -15.37 2.66 -14.54
C LEU A 108 -14.09 3.06 -15.30
N TYR A 109 -12.98 3.19 -14.57
CA TYR A 109 -11.68 3.35 -15.21
C TYR A 109 -11.19 1.98 -15.73
N VAL A 110 -11.26 1.79 -17.05
CA VAL A 110 -10.64 0.64 -17.71
C VAL A 110 -9.15 0.93 -17.87
N ASP A 111 -8.36 0.38 -16.95
CA ASP A 111 -6.92 0.51 -16.95
C ASP A 111 -6.31 -0.21 -18.16
N GLY A 112 -5.73 0.57 -19.06
CA GLY A 112 -5.01 0.10 -20.25
C GLY A 112 -3.56 -0.27 -19.95
N HIS A 113 -3.27 -0.92 -18.82
CA HIS A 113 -1.90 -1.29 -18.44
C HIS A 113 -1.25 -2.30 -19.41
N VAL A 114 -2.04 -2.88 -20.32
CA VAL A 114 -1.54 -3.74 -21.39
C VAL A 114 -1.26 -2.90 -22.64
N ARG A 115 -0.01 -2.93 -23.11
CA ARG A 115 0.42 -2.29 -24.35
C ARG A 115 0.41 -3.31 -25.49
N ALA A 116 -0.15 -2.94 -26.64
CA ALA A 116 -0.06 -3.77 -27.83
C ALA A 116 1.41 -3.92 -28.26
N TYR A 117 1.87 -5.17 -28.34
CA TYR A 117 3.19 -5.50 -28.89
C TYR A 117 3.10 -5.50 -30.42
N HIS A 118 3.98 -4.75 -31.09
CA HIS A 118 4.01 -4.60 -32.55
C HIS A 118 5.23 -5.30 -33.19
N GLY A 119 5.93 -6.16 -32.45
CA GLY A 119 7.05 -6.93 -33.00
C GLY A 119 6.62 -8.28 -33.56
N GLY A 120 7.53 -8.97 -34.23
CA GLY A 120 7.26 -10.26 -34.90
C GLY A 120 7.36 -11.52 -34.02
N ARG A 121 7.56 -11.39 -32.69
CA ARG A 121 7.61 -12.54 -31.79
C ARG A 121 6.23 -12.95 -31.30
N GLU A 122 6.03 -14.26 -31.16
CA GLU A 122 4.86 -14.81 -30.51
C GLU A 122 4.95 -14.58 -28.99
N LEU A 123 3.97 -13.88 -28.42
CA LEU A 123 3.87 -13.60 -26.99
C LEU A 123 2.58 -14.20 -26.41
N PRO A 124 2.56 -14.55 -25.10
CA PRO A 124 1.33 -14.96 -24.43
C PRO A 124 0.24 -13.91 -24.57
N LYS A 125 -0.99 -14.36 -24.85
CA LYS A 125 -2.14 -13.46 -25.04
C LYS A 125 -2.52 -12.79 -23.71
N ALA A 126 -2.51 -11.46 -23.69
CA ALA A 126 -3.10 -10.67 -22.62
C ALA A 126 -4.40 -10.02 -23.14
N HIS A 127 -5.45 -10.00 -22.31
CA HIS A 127 -6.73 -9.42 -22.70
C HIS A 127 -6.70 -7.90 -22.52
N VAL A 128 -6.75 -7.16 -23.62
CA VAL A 128 -6.88 -5.70 -23.59
C VAL A 128 -8.36 -5.34 -23.48
N ALA A 129 -8.82 -5.01 -22.26
CA ALA A 129 -10.22 -4.65 -22.01
C ALA A 129 -10.67 -3.42 -22.82
N ARG A 130 -9.74 -2.52 -23.18
CA ARG A 130 -10.01 -1.27 -23.91
C ARG A 130 -10.40 -1.45 -25.39
N ILE A 131 -10.04 -2.58 -26.02
CA ILE A 131 -10.27 -2.80 -27.47
C ILE A 131 -11.77 -2.92 -27.81
N ARG A 132 -12.62 -3.28 -26.84
CA ARG A 132 -14.06 -3.49 -27.04
C ARG A 132 -14.95 -2.34 -26.58
N LEU A 133 -14.35 -1.24 -26.10
CA LEU A 133 -15.07 -0.02 -25.75
C LEU A 133 -15.12 0.86 -26.99
N ALA A 134 -16.08 0.58 -27.87
CA ALA A 134 -16.46 1.41 -29.02
C ALA A 134 -17.73 2.19 -28.68
#